data_AF-A0A1I7CXX2-F1
#
_entry.id   AF-A0A1I7CXX2-F1
#
_cell.length_a   1.000
_cell.length_b   1.000
_cell.length_c   1.000
_cell.angle_alpha   90.00
_cell.angle_beta   90.00
_cell.angle_gamma   90.00
#
_symmetry.space_group_name_H-M   'P 1'
#
loop_
_entity.id
_entity.type
_entity.pdbx_description
1 polymer ?
#
loop_
_entity_poly.entity_id
_entity_poly.type
_entity_poly.pdbx_seq_one_letter_code
_entity_poly.pdbx_strand_id
1 'polypeptide(L)'
;MQLARLASAHVTAVADSARADFVRDLGAHVVVDRRRDDVLAGDQRWDVVLDAPGALRFAAVRPALTSDGVLVSTRPLSPDTVRGLRPGSGPRATAVTTRRSPVDLTHLAHLIDTGRLRVPLYRVVALKDVASGIEHAGSGQVRGKVVVAIAASPLPSGSRTPGHGAAPGPTQRRMN
;
A
#
# COMPACT_ATOMS: atom_id res chain seq x y z
N MET A 1 -0.69 -6.19 1.94
CA MET A 1 -1.36 -6.47 3.24
C MET A 1 -2.50 -7.47 3.06
N GLN A 2 -3.60 -7.11 2.41
CA GLN A 2 -4.73 -8.04 2.20
C GLN A 2 -4.34 -9.40 1.63
N LEU A 3 -3.55 -9.44 0.55
CA LEU A 3 -3.06 -10.71 -0.02
C LEU A 3 -2.19 -11.52 0.96
N ALA A 4 -1.35 -10.84 1.76
CA ALA A 4 -0.55 -11.51 2.79
C ALA A 4 -1.44 -12.10 3.89
N ARG A 5 -2.54 -11.42 4.26
CA ARG A 5 -3.54 -11.96 5.20
C ARG A 5 -4.28 -13.16 4.63
N LEU A 6 -4.66 -13.13 3.36
CA LEU A 6 -5.27 -14.28 2.68
C LEU A 6 -4.32 -15.47 2.63
N ALA A 7 -3.00 -15.23 2.60
CA ALA A 7 -1.96 -16.23 2.74
C ALA A 7 -1.62 -16.58 4.21
N SER A 8 -2.47 -16.18 5.17
CA SER A 8 -2.30 -16.41 6.62
C SER A 8 -1.01 -15.84 7.24
N ALA A 9 -0.36 -14.88 6.57
CA ALA A 9 0.83 -14.23 7.13
C ALA A 9 0.46 -13.29 8.28
N HIS A 10 1.33 -13.21 9.29
CA HIS A 10 1.32 -12.11 10.25
C HIS A 10 1.92 -10.86 9.59
N VAL A 11 1.17 -9.75 9.61
CA VAL A 11 1.49 -8.55 8.82
C VAL A 11 1.81 -7.39 9.74
N THR A 12 3.05 -6.92 9.68
CA THR A 12 3.47 -5.64 10.25
C THR A 12 3.54 -4.61 9.13
N ALA A 13 2.82 -3.49 9.30
CA ALA A 13 2.85 -2.38 8.35
C ALA A 13 3.66 -1.22 8.92
N VAL A 14 4.56 -0.68 8.09
CA VAL A 14 5.30 0.55 8.40
C VAL A 14 4.58 1.71 7.73
N ALA A 15 4.05 2.63 8.53
CA ALA A 15 3.27 3.77 8.07
C ALA A 15 3.52 4.98 8.96
N ASP A 16 3.00 6.17 8.62
CA ASP A 16 2.85 7.22 9.63
C ASP A 16 1.60 6.97 10.47
N SER A 17 1.57 7.49 11.69
CA SER A 17 0.44 7.41 12.62
C SER A 17 -0.89 7.82 11.99
N ALA A 18 -0.88 8.82 11.09
CA ALA A 18 -2.09 9.27 10.40
C ALA A 18 -2.76 8.16 9.56
N ARG A 19 -2.02 7.14 9.12
CA ARG A 19 -2.50 6.01 8.31
C ARG A 19 -2.73 4.72 9.09
N ALA A 20 -2.51 4.72 10.40
CA ALA A 20 -2.51 3.49 11.18
C ALA A 20 -3.82 2.72 11.05
N ASP A 21 -4.97 3.39 11.17
CA ASP A 21 -6.27 2.73 11.08
C ASP A 21 -6.57 2.23 9.67
N PHE A 22 -6.14 2.99 8.65
CA PHE A 22 -6.29 2.57 7.26
C PHE A 22 -5.51 1.28 6.95
N VAL A 23 -4.28 1.16 7.45
CA VAL A 23 -3.48 -0.05 7.21
C VAL A 23 -3.95 -1.24 8.06
N ARG A 24 -4.49 -1.01 9.27
CA ARG A 24 -5.15 -2.05 10.08
C ARG A 24 -6.39 -2.60 9.39
N ASP A 25 -7.25 -1.72 8.91
CA ASP A 25 -8.42 -2.06 8.09
C ASP A 25 -8.00 -2.85 6.83
N LEU A 26 -6.80 -2.64 6.30
CA LEU A 26 -6.24 -3.41 5.17
C LEU A 26 -5.59 -4.75 5.57
N GLY A 27 -5.59 -5.07 6.86
CA GLY A 27 -5.12 -6.33 7.38
C GLY A 27 -3.74 -6.30 8.04
N ALA A 28 -3.20 -5.14 8.39
CA ALA A 28 -2.06 -5.09 9.30
C ALA A 28 -2.49 -5.55 10.70
N HIS A 29 -1.70 -6.45 11.31
CA HIS A 29 -1.86 -6.84 12.70
C HIS A 29 -1.15 -5.84 13.61
N VAL A 30 0.05 -5.44 13.19
CA VAL A 30 0.90 -4.47 13.89
C VAL A 30 1.16 -3.30 12.95
N VAL A 31 1.17 -2.09 13.50
CA VAL A 31 1.55 -0.87 12.77
C VAL A 31 2.70 -0.21 13.51
N VAL A 32 3.79 0.06 12.79
CA VAL A 32 4.97 0.76 13.29
C VAL A 32 5.03 2.15 12.67
N ASP A 33 5.18 3.19 13.50
CA ASP A 33 5.31 4.57 13.02
C ASP A 33 6.75 4.84 12.57
N ARG A 34 6.96 4.90 11.25
CA ARG A 34 8.29 5.14 10.63
C ARG A 34 8.96 6.45 11.05
N ARG A 35 8.21 7.39 11.64
CA ARG A 35 8.76 8.67 12.12
C ARG A 35 9.36 8.56 13.51
N ARG A 36 9.04 7.49 14.23
CA ARG A 36 9.42 7.29 15.64
C ARG A 36 10.33 6.08 15.80
N ASP A 37 10.04 5.03 15.06
CA ASP A 37 10.63 3.71 15.27
C ASP A 37 11.30 3.19 14.00
N ASP A 38 12.45 2.53 14.19
CA ASP A 38 13.10 1.73 13.15
C ASP A 38 12.70 0.26 13.31
N VAL A 39 11.85 -0.23 12.40
CA VAL A 39 11.35 -1.61 12.41
C VAL A 39 12.45 -2.66 12.20
N LEU A 40 13.63 -2.25 11.72
CA LEU A 40 14.76 -3.12 11.43
C LEU A 40 15.78 -3.20 12.57
N ALA A 41 15.73 -2.28 13.54
CA ALA A 41 16.75 -2.15 14.59
C ALA A 41 16.56 -3.12 15.79
N GLY A 42 15.44 -3.83 15.86
CA GLY A 42 15.11 -4.73 16.98
C GLY A 42 15.59 -6.18 16.82
N ASP A 43 15.24 -7.01 17.81
CA ASP A 43 15.53 -8.45 17.80
C ASP A 43 14.58 -9.26 16.91
N GLN A 44 13.49 -8.65 16.46
CA GLN A 44 12.56 -9.29 15.54
C GLN A 44 13.28 -9.63 14.22
N ARG A 45 13.00 -10.83 13.70
CA ARG A 45 13.45 -11.27 12.39
C ARG A 45 12.25 -11.48 11.46
N TRP A 46 12.45 -11.17 10.18
CA TRP A 46 11.40 -11.19 9.17
C TRP A 46 11.67 -12.24 8.10
N ASP A 47 10.66 -13.06 7.80
CA ASP A 47 10.72 -14.00 6.67
C ASP A 47 10.60 -13.28 5.33
N VAL A 48 9.82 -12.20 5.28
CA VAL A 48 9.62 -11.38 4.08
C VAL A 48 9.57 -9.90 4.46
N VAL A 49 10.40 -9.10 3.81
CA VAL A 49 10.29 -7.64 3.82
C VAL A 49 9.89 -7.17 2.43
N LEU A 50 8.73 -6.54 2.30
CA LEU A 50 8.24 -5.99 1.03
C LEU A 50 8.50 -4.47 0.96
N ASP A 51 9.43 -4.06 0.11
CA ASP A 51 9.80 -2.66 -0.13
C ASP A 51 9.09 -2.11 -1.38
N ALA A 52 7.88 -1.59 -1.18
CA ALA A 52 7.10 -0.95 -2.24
C ALA A 52 7.61 0.46 -2.62
N PRO A 53 8.12 1.29 -1.69
CA PRO A 53 8.77 2.54 -2.06
C PRO A 53 10.09 2.34 -2.80
N GLY A 54 10.76 1.18 -2.66
CA GLY A 54 12.08 0.95 -3.24
C GLY A 54 13.15 1.83 -2.56
N ALA A 55 13.03 2.02 -1.24
CA ALA A 55 13.91 2.89 -0.46
C ALA A 55 14.90 2.12 0.41
N LEU A 56 14.72 0.80 0.56
CA LEU A 56 15.54 -0.02 1.44
C LEU A 56 16.76 -0.57 0.70
N ARG A 57 17.91 -0.52 1.38
CA ARG A 57 19.14 -1.18 0.91
C ARG A 57 19.22 -2.56 1.52
N PHE A 58 19.54 -3.58 0.72
CA PHE A 58 19.61 -4.95 1.21
C PHE A 58 20.58 -5.12 2.39
N ALA A 59 21.74 -4.45 2.36
CA ALA A 59 22.71 -4.50 3.46
C ALA A 59 22.14 -4.04 4.81
N ALA A 60 21.20 -3.09 4.81
CA ALA A 60 20.54 -2.60 6.03
C ALA A 60 19.42 -3.54 6.50
N VAL A 61 18.71 -4.19 5.56
CA VAL A 61 17.60 -5.12 5.87
C VAL A 61 18.10 -6.51 6.27
N ARG A 62 19.23 -6.95 5.70
CA ARG A 62 19.76 -8.31 5.85
C ARG A 62 19.90 -8.79 7.30
N PRO A 63 20.38 -7.98 8.27
CA PRO A 63 20.48 -8.41 9.67
C PRO A 63 19.12 -8.65 10.34
N ALA A 64 18.05 -8.02 9.83
CA ALA A 64 16.69 -8.15 10.32
C ALA A 64 15.91 -9.29 9.63
N LEU A 65 16.51 -10.01 8.67
CA LEU A 65 15.87 -11.16 8.02
C LEU A 65 16.19 -12.46 8.78
N THR A 66 15.28 -13.43 8.71
CA THR A 66 15.60 -14.82 9.10
C THR A 66 16.66 -15.41 8.17
N SER A 67 17.25 -16.57 8.52
CA SER A 67 18.25 -17.25 7.67
C SER A 67 17.78 -17.47 6.24
N ASP A 68 16.47 -17.71 6.08
CA ASP A 68 15.80 -17.94 4.80
C ASP A 68 14.94 -16.76 4.36
N GLY A 69 15.07 -15.62 5.04
CA GLY A 69 14.27 -14.44 4.80
C GLY A 69 14.59 -13.77 3.47
N VAL A 70 13.65 -12.99 2.95
CA VAL A 70 13.81 -12.31 1.65
C VAL A 70 13.36 -10.85 1.69
N LEU A 71 14.20 -9.97 1.15
CA LEU A 71 13.79 -8.63 0.74
C LEU A 71 13.19 -8.70 -0.67
N VAL A 72 11.94 -8.28 -0.83
CA VAL A 72 11.25 -8.16 -2.12
C VAL A 72 11.03 -6.67 -2.39
N SER A 73 11.68 -6.11 -3.41
CA SER A 73 11.49 -4.70 -3.79
C SER A 73 10.61 -4.58 -5.04
N THR A 74 9.78 -3.55 -5.13
CA THR A 74 9.07 -3.23 -6.40
C THR A 74 9.91 -2.38 -7.34
N ARG A 75 11.12 -1.99 -6.93
CA ARG A 75 12.12 -1.34 -7.79
C ARG A 75 13.27 -2.32 -8.10
N PRO A 76 14.01 -2.11 -9.20
CA PRO A 76 15.20 -2.88 -9.49
C PRO A 76 16.20 -2.81 -8.32
N LEU A 77 16.83 -3.95 -8.01
CA LEU A 77 17.92 -4.00 -7.05
C LEU A 77 19.17 -3.30 -7.60
N SER A 78 20.01 -2.75 -6.73
CA SER A 78 21.30 -2.21 -7.15
C SER A 78 22.21 -3.33 -7.68
N PRO A 79 23.10 -3.03 -8.66
CA PRO A 79 24.07 -4.00 -9.17
C PRO A 79 24.92 -4.63 -8.06
N ASP A 80 25.30 -3.85 -7.04
CA ASP A 80 26.08 -4.33 -5.90
C ASP A 80 25.30 -5.34 -5.05
N THR A 81 23.99 -5.09 -4.87
CA THR A 81 23.12 -6.05 -4.18
C THR A 81 23.09 -7.35 -4.95
N VAL A 82 22.84 -7.29 -6.27
CA VAL A 82 22.77 -8.49 -7.12
C VAL A 82 24.09 -9.27 -7.10
N ARG A 83 25.23 -8.58 -7.19
CA ARG A 83 26.56 -9.20 -7.16
C ARG A 83 26.91 -9.81 -5.82
N GLY A 84 26.40 -9.25 -4.72
CA GLY A 84 26.62 -9.72 -3.37
C GLY A 84 25.75 -10.93 -2.97
N LEU A 85 24.68 -11.22 -3.72
CA LEU A 85 23.83 -12.38 -3.46
C LEU A 85 24.54 -13.66 -3.90
N ARG A 86 24.56 -14.64 -2.99
CA ARG A 86 25.09 -15.98 -3.26
C ARG A 86 23.98 -17.01 -3.09
N PRO A 87 23.68 -17.81 -4.12
CA PRO A 87 22.67 -18.87 -4.01
C PRO A 87 22.97 -19.81 -2.85
N GLY A 88 21.96 -20.12 -2.04
CA GLY A 88 22.08 -21.07 -0.92
C GLY A 88 22.78 -20.53 0.33
N SER A 89 23.14 -19.24 0.40
CA SER A 89 23.77 -18.68 1.61
C SER A 89 22.98 -17.49 2.20
N GLY A 90 22.25 -17.76 3.29
CA GLY A 90 21.58 -16.75 4.10
C GLY A 90 20.44 -16.00 3.39
N PRO A 91 20.07 -14.80 3.90
CA PRO A 91 18.93 -14.06 3.40
C PRO A 91 19.07 -13.66 1.93
N ARG A 92 17.93 -13.57 1.24
CA ARG A 92 17.83 -13.28 -0.20
C ARG A 92 17.35 -11.85 -0.46
N ALA A 93 17.58 -11.35 -1.67
CA ALA A 93 16.89 -10.17 -2.18
C ALA A 93 16.42 -10.41 -3.62
N THR A 94 15.23 -9.90 -3.95
CA THR A 94 14.70 -9.94 -5.31
C THR A 94 13.88 -8.69 -5.62
N ALA A 95 13.76 -8.37 -6.90
CA ALA A 95 12.82 -7.38 -7.39
C ALA A 95 11.60 -8.07 -7.99
N VAL A 96 10.41 -7.50 -7.75
CA VAL A 96 9.18 -7.93 -8.41
C VAL A 96 9.36 -7.76 -9.92
N THR A 97 9.23 -8.86 -10.65
CA THR A 97 9.13 -8.83 -12.11
C THR A 97 7.67 -9.01 -12.50
N THR A 98 7.08 -7.99 -13.09
CA THR A 98 5.71 -8.06 -13.59
C THR A 98 5.67 -8.86 -14.87
N ARG A 99 4.95 -9.97 -14.85
CA ARG A 99 4.55 -10.72 -16.05
C ARG A 99 3.04 -10.64 -16.20
N ARG A 100 2.57 -10.50 -17.44
CA ARG A 100 1.13 -10.58 -17.73
C ARG A 100 0.69 -12.04 -17.56
N SER A 101 -0.15 -12.29 -16.57
CA SER A 101 -0.69 -13.62 -16.26
C SER A 101 -2.21 -13.53 -16.23
N PRO A 102 -2.91 -14.05 -17.26
CA PRO A 102 -4.38 -14.09 -17.26
C PRO A 102 -4.94 -14.87 -16.06
N VAL A 103 -4.24 -15.93 -15.64
CA VAL A 103 -4.61 -16.75 -14.49
C VAL A 103 -4.59 -15.91 -13.21
N ASP A 104 -3.48 -15.20 -12.95
CA ASP A 104 -3.36 -14.38 -11.73
C ASP A 104 -4.37 -13.23 -11.74
N LEU A 105 -4.57 -12.57 -12.88
CA LEU A 105 -5.53 -11.48 -13.00
C LEU A 105 -6.98 -11.95 -12.81
N THR A 106 -7.33 -13.13 -13.34
CA THR A 106 -8.66 -13.73 -13.14
C THR A 106 -8.87 -14.11 -11.67
N HIS A 107 -7.83 -14.66 -11.03
CA HIS A 107 -7.89 -14.97 -9.60
C HIS A 107 -8.07 -13.71 -8.74
N LEU A 108 -7.33 -12.64 -9.03
CA LEU A 108 -7.48 -11.35 -8.35
C LEU A 108 -8.89 -10.75 -8.56
N ALA A 109 -9.44 -10.83 -9.77
CA ALA A 109 -10.81 -10.39 -10.07
C ALA A 109 -11.83 -11.16 -9.23
N HIS A 110 -11.73 -12.50 -9.18
CA HIS A 110 -12.61 -13.33 -8.37
C HIS A 110 -12.53 -13.00 -6.87
N LEU A 111 -11.33 -12.72 -6.34
CA LEU A 111 -11.18 -12.28 -4.95
C LEU A 111 -11.86 -10.93 -4.70
N ILE A 112 -11.89 -10.04 -5.69
CA ILE A 112 -12.59 -8.76 -5.61
C ILE A 112 -14.10 -8.98 -5.65
N ASP A 113 -14.60 -9.77 -6.60
CA ASP A 113 -16.03 -10.03 -6.78
C ASP A 113 -16.66 -10.72 -5.55
N THR A 114 -15.89 -11.58 -4.88
CA THR A 114 -16.32 -12.26 -3.65
C THR A 114 -16.10 -11.42 -2.38
N GLY A 115 -15.63 -10.18 -2.50
CA GLY A 115 -15.38 -9.29 -1.37
C GLY A 115 -14.18 -9.67 -0.48
N ARG A 116 -13.41 -10.70 -0.86
CA ARG A 116 -12.21 -11.16 -0.12
C ARG A 116 -11.00 -10.24 -0.31
N LEU A 117 -11.00 -9.45 -1.39
CA LEU A 117 -10.01 -8.42 -1.66
C LEU A 117 -10.74 -7.12 -2.03
N ARG A 118 -10.54 -6.06 -1.26
CA ARG A 118 -11.11 -4.75 -1.60
C ARG A 118 -10.08 -3.85 -2.26
N VAL A 119 -10.55 -2.93 -3.10
CA VAL A 119 -9.75 -1.84 -3.67
C VAL A 119 -10.19 -0.54 -3.00
N PRO A 120 -9.49 -0.04 -1.96
CA PRO A 120 -9.87 1.21 -1.32
C PRO A 120 -9.73 2.36 -2.32
N LEU A 121 -10.82 3.04 -2.57
CA LEU A 121 -10.85 4.23 -3.41
C LEU A 121 -10.63 5.44 -2.54
N TYR A 122 -9.69 6.28 -2.95
CA TYR A 122 -9.46 7.58 -2.34
C TYR A 122 -10.35 8.64 -2.99
N ARG A 123 -10.42 8.62 -4.32
CA ARG A 123 -11.20 9.57 -5.12
C ARG A 123 -11.47 9.00 -6.51
N VAL A 124 -12.62 9.36 -7.08
CA VAL A 124 -12.92 9.20 -8.50
C VAL A 124 -12.86 10.59 -9.14
N VAL A 125 -12.09 10.76 -10.20
CA VAL A 125 -11.97 12.01 -10.96
C VAL A 125 -12.49 11.82 -12.37
N ALA A 126 -13.08 12.85 -12.97
CA ALA A 126 -13.43 12.81 -14.38
C ALA A 126 -12.16 12.80 -15.24
N LEU A 127 -12.26 12.27 -16.46
CA LEU A 127 -11.13 12.26 -17.40
C LEU A 127 -10.53 13.66 -17.63
N LYS A 128 -11.37 14.70 -17.69
CA LYS A 128 -10.93 16.11 -17.81
C LYS A 128 -10.09 16.61 -16.64
N ASP A 129 -10.20 15.98 -15.47
CA ASP A 129 -9.52 16.37 -14.24
C ASP A 129 -8.31 15.45 -13.93
N VAL A 130 -7.90 14.61 -14.89
CA VAL A 130 -6.85 13.60 -14.69
C VAL A 130 -5.52 14.21 -14.24
N ALA A 131 -5.15 15.39 -14.75
CA ALA A 131 -3.92 16.07 -14.36
C ALA A 131 -3.89 16.37 -12.86
N SER A 132 -4.96 16.99 -12.33
CA SER A 132 -5.12 17.25 -10.90
C SER A 132 -5.18 15.94 -10.09
N GLY A 133 -5.78 14.90 -10.65
CA GLY A 133 -5.79 13.55 -10.06
C GLY A 133 -4.40 12.95 -9.89
N ILE A 134 -3.52 13.11 -10.88
CA ILE A 134 -2.13 12.64 -10.85
C ILE A 134 -1.31 13.45 -9.82
N GLU A 135 -1.44 14.78 -9.81
CA GLU A 135 -0.76 15.65 -8.84
C GLU A 135 -1.13 15.27 -7.41
N HIS A 136 -2.43 15.07 -7.14
CA HIS A 136 -2.89 14.60 -5.84
C HIS A 136 -2.34 13.22 -5.50
N ALA A 137 -2.28 12.28 -6.45
CA ALA A 137 -1.66 10.97 -6.22
C ALA A 137 -0.19 11.08 -5.83
N GLY A 138 0.53 12.06 -6.39
CA GLY A 138 1.93 12.37 -6.05
C GLY A 138 2.14 13.08 -4.71
N SER A 139 1.12 13.70 -4.13
CA SER A 139 1.21 14.47 -2.86
C SER A 139 1.65 13.65 -1.65
N GLY A 140 1.61 12.31 -1.74
CA GLY A 140 1.89 11.44 -0.60
C GLY A 140 0.84 11.52 0.50
N GLN A 141 -0.34 12.10 0.26
CA GLN A 141 -1.49 12.14 1.19
C GLN A 141 -2.56 11.09 0.87
N VAL A 142 -2.55 10.53 -0.34
CA VAL A 142 -3.54 9.56 -0.82
C VAL A 142 -3.51 8.28 0.02
N ARG A 143 -4.71 7.77 0.33
CA ARG A 143 -4.95 6.49 1.01
C ARG A 143 -5.82 5.64 0.11
N GLY A 144 -5.21 4.72 -0.64
CA GLY A 144 -5.91 3.91 -1.64
C GLY A 144 -5.62 4.36 -3.07
N LYS A 145 -6.58 4.18 -3.97
CA LYS A 145 -6.45 4.45 -5.41
C LYS A 145 -7.26 5.67 -5.83
N VAL A 146 -6.67 6.50 -6.70
CA VAL A 146 -7.41 7.49 -7.48
C VAL A 146 -7.86 6.82 -8.77
N VAL A 147 -9.15 6.88 -9.08
CA VAL A 147 -9.75 6.27 -10.27
C VAL A 147 -10.19 7.36 -11.23
N VAL A 148 -9.96 7.16 -12.53
CA VAL A 148 -10.43 8.06 -13.57
C VAL A 148 -11.69 7.46 -14.20
N ALA A 149 -12.79 8.19 -14.14
CA ALA A 149 -14.02 7.82 -14.83
C ALA A 149 -13.97 8.26 -16.29
N ILE A 150 -14.02 7.30 -17.21
CA ILE A 150 -13.93 7.52 -18.67
C ILE A 150 -15.32 7.59 -19.33
N ALA A 151 -16.37 7.12 -18.65
CA ALA A 151 -17.78 7.36 -18.98
C ALA A 151 -18.62 7.22 -17.72
N ALA A 152 -19.79 7.87 -17.64
CA ALA A 152 -20.72 7.69 -16.53
C ALA A 152 -21.33 6.28 -16.59
N SER A 153 -20.66 5.30 -15.98
CA SER A 153 -21.29 4.02 -15.63
C SER A 153 -21.76 4.13 -14.18
N PRO A 154 -22.99 3.68 -13.85
CA PRO A 154 -23.49 3.74 -12.48
C PRO A 154 -22.54 2.97 -11.56
N LEU A 155 -22.05 3.62 -10.50
CA LEU A 155 -21.28 2.93 -9.45
C LEU A 155 -22.11 1.76 -8.91
N PRO A 156 -21.53 0.56 -8.68
CA PRO A 156 -22.22 -0.50 -7.95
C PRO A 156 -22.61 0.03 -6.58
N SER A 157 -23.91 -0.01 -6.29
CA SER A 157 -24.52 0.55 -5.09
C SER A 157 -24.03 -0.21 -3.84
N GLY A 158 -22.96 0.27 -3.22
CA GLY A 158 -22.40 -0.39 -2.04
C GLY A 158 -21.40 0.39 -1.19
N SER A 159 -20.83 1.50 -1.66
CA SER A 159 -19.90 2.30 -0.84
C SER A 159 -20.57 3.54 -0.26
N ARG A 160 -21.04 3.43 1.00
CA ARG A 160 -21.40 4.60 1.80
C ARG A 160 -20.16 5.50 1.94
N THR A 161 -20.23 6.69 1.39
CA THR A 161 -19.35 7.80 1.76
C THR A 161 -19.61 8.19 3.22
N PRO A 162 -18.59 8.38 4.07
CA PRO A 162 -18.77 9.07 5.33
C PRO A 162 -19.08 10.54 5.01
N GLY A 163 -20.24 11.02 5.46
CA GLY A 163 -20.66 12.41 5.27
C GLY A 163 -19.65 13.37 5.86
N HIS A 164 -19.14 14.28 5.03
CA HIS A 164 -18.44 15.46 5.51
C HIS A 164 -19.52 16.51 5.81
N GLY A 165 -19.75 16.77 7.09
CA GLY A 165 -20.66 17.83 7.54
C GLY A 165 -20.20 19.17 7.00
N ALA A 166 -21.07 19.83 6.22
CA ALA A 166 -20.89 21.21 5.84
C ALA A 166 -21.08 22.10 7.08
N ALA A 167 -20.10 22.95 7.36
CA ALA A 167 -20.23 24.00 8.38
C ALA A 167 -21.30 25.03 7.94
N PRO A 168 -22.16 25.53 8.85
CA PRO A 168 -23.16 26.53 8.50
C PRO A 168 -22.50 27.88 8.21
N GLY A 169 -22.92 28.53 7.12
CA GLY A 169 -22.47 29.86 6.73
C GLY A 169 -22.94 30.96 7.69
N PRO A 170 -22.31 32.16 7.64
CA PRO A 170 -22.55 33.21 8.61
C PRO A 170 -23.92 33.86 8.44
N THR A 171 -24.66 33.94 9.55
CA THR A 171 -25.94 34.62 9.69
C THR A 171 -25.75 36.14 9.53
N GLN A 172 -26.30 36.74 8.48
CA GLN A 172 -26.41 38.20 8.38
C GLN A 172 -27.48 38.71 9.36
N ARG A 173 -27.01 39.39 10.41
CA ARG A 173 -27.82 40.24 11.30
C ARG A 173 -28.17 41.51 10.53
N ARG A 174 -29.45 41.72 10.18
CA ARG A 174 -29.96 43.05 9.81
C ARG A 174 -30.09 43.89 11.08
N MET A 175 -29.46 45.06 11.08
CA MET A 175 -29.76 46.17 11.98
C MET A 175 -30.48 47.25 11.17
N ASN A 176 -31.51 47.81 11.82
CA ASN A 176 -32.45 48.87 11.42
C ASN A 176 -33.49 48.51 10.36
#